data_AF-A0A7K1UYV2-F1
#
_entry.id   AF-A0A7K1UYV2-F1
#
_cell.length_a   1.000
_cell.length_b   1.000
_cell.length_c   1.000
_cell.angle_alpha   90.00
_cell.angle_beta   90.00
_cell.angle_gamma   90.00
#
_symmetry.space_group_name_H-M   'P 1'
#
loop_
_entity.id
_entity.type
_entity.pdbx_description
1 polymer ?
#
loop_
_entity_poly.entity_id
_entity_poly.type
_entity_poly.pdbx_seq_one_letter_code
_entity_poly.pdbx_strand_id
1 'polypeptide(L)'
;MREHLPGSGKAKVRNLLRTERGFATETYLFEVEDDYGSVPLVVRRPPDMSLFPDYDLLRQVLVMKRLAGTGLPVPTVTWLERGDNPLGSPYFVMNRLEGRAPSDYPSYHTAGNYFEATPEGRARMWWGCVDTIAEINQLDWRALRLDFLAFPQHGDGVIEQGVNYLEAALNWACEGDPPETYRRAVAHLREHRYEPERISLCWGDARMSNILYDEDFRVRGVLDWEIAHLGAPESDLAWMLFLDWACSEYEGHAPLPGTPSREETVSYYEKRTGHEVRHLEYQEIFSAALLSIPLLRMTHRVRLPPDMNITGFCTARIEQLLG
;
A
#
# COMPACT_ATOMS: atom_id res chain seq x y z
N MET A 1 -20.95 18.17 0.75
CA MET A 1 -20.55 19.40 0.03
C MET A 1 -21.11 20.66 0.69
N ARG A 2 -22.40 21.00 0.51
CA ARG A 2 -23.01 22.21 1.10
C ARG A 2 -22.90 22.30 2.63
N GLU A 3 -22.85 21.15 3.29
CA GLU A 3 -22.70 21.04 4.75
C GLU A 3 -21.25 21.12 5.23
N HIS A 4 -20.26 20.82 4.37
CA HIS A 4 -18.86 20.67 4.77
C HIS A 4 -17.92 21.73 4.18
N LEU A 5 -18.34 22.45 3.14
CA LEU A 5 -17.54 23.50 2.50
C LEU A 5 -18.28 24.85 2.61
N PRO A 6 -17.89 25.71 3.56
CA PRO A 6 -18.48 27.03 3.74
C PRO A 6 -18.40 27.84 2.43
N GLY A 7 -19.51 28.42 1.99
CA GLY A 7 -19.58 29.19 0.74
C GLY A 7 -19.94 28.40 -0.51
N SER A 8 -20.06 27.06 -0.44
CA SER A 8 -20.34 26.21 -1.60
C SER A 8 -21.81 26.22 -2.07
N GLY A 9 -22.62 27.23 -1.71
CA GLY A 9 -24.07 27.25 -1.95
C GLY A 9 -24.46 27.10 -3.43
N LYS A 10 -23.59 27.57 -4.34
CA LYS A 10 -23.72 27.42 -5.79
C LYS A 10 -22.79 26.36 -6.40
N ALA A 11 -21.92 25.73 -5.61
CA ALA A 11 -20.91 24.83 -6.13
C ALA A 11 -21.54 23.59 -6.78
N LYS A 12 -20.95 23.14 -7.89
CA LYS A 12 -21.37 21.97 -8.68
C LYS A 12 -20.28 20.92 -8.69
N VAL A 13 -20.68 19.66 -8.65
CA VAL A 13 -19.79 18.52 -8.92
C VAL A 13 -19.66 18.34 -10.42
N ARG A 14 -18.43 18.25 -10.92
CA ARG A 14 -18.08 18.00 -12.32
C ARG A 14 -17.19 16.77 -12.43
N ASN A 15 -17.18 16.17 -13.62
CA ASN A 15 -16.20 15.16 -14.01
C ASN A 15 -16.07 14.00 -13.01
N LEU A 16 -17.20 13.56 -12.44
CA LEU A 16 -17.23 12.43 -11.50
C LEU A 16 -16.85 11.15 -12.25
N LEU A 17 -15.67 10.62 -11.96
CA LEU A 17 -15.09 9.46 -12.60
C LEU A 17 -14.72 8.44 -11.52
N ARG A 18 -15.24 7.21 -11.65
CA ARG A 18 -14.76 6.08 -10.85
C ARG A 18 -13.41 5.63 -11.40
N THR A 19 -12.42 5.43 -10.54
CA THR A 19 -11.15 4.81 -10.97
C THR A 19 -11.33 3.30 -11.11
N GLU A 20 -10.72 2.72 -12.13
CA GLU A 20 -10.68 1.25 -12.31
C GLU A 20 -9.64 0.57 -11.41
N ARG A 21 -8.82 1.35 -10.70
CA ARG A 21 -7.75 0.87 -9.80
C ARG A 21 -8.22 0.82 -8.33
N GLY A 22 -7.74 -0.20 -7.61
CA GLY A 22 -7.96 -0.41 -6.17
C GLY A 22 -9.16 -1.32 -5.87
N PHE A 23 -8.91 -2.59 -5.53
CA PHE A 23 -9.97 -3.55 -5.17
C PHE A 23 -10.50 -3.34 -3.74
N ALA A 24 -9.65 -2.81 -2.85
CA ALA A 24 -9.94 -2.68 -1.43
C ALA A 24 -10.71 -1.40 -1.07
N THR A 25 -10.82 -0.41 -1.96
CA THR A 25 -11.61 0.80 -1.74
C THR A 25 -12.16 1.35 -3.05
N GLU A 26 -13.36 1.92 -3.01
CA GLU A 26 -13.89 2.62 -4.16
C GLU A 26 -13.39 4.06 -4.16
N THR A 27 -12.72 4.43 -5.25
CA THR A 27 -12.14 5.77 -5.43
C THR A 27 -12.82 6.49 -6.59
N TYR A 28 -13.27 7.72 -6.33
CA TYR A 28 -13.85 8.59 -7.35
C TYR A 28 -13.12 9.93 -7.40
N LEU A 29 -12.75 10.33 -8.60
CA LEU A 29 -12.16 11.62 -8.93
C LEU A 29 -13.30 12.57 -9.31
N PHE A 30 -13.29 13.79 -8.80
CA PHE A 30 -14.27 14.80 -9.18
C PHE A 30 -13.71 16.20 -9.00
N GLU A 31 -14.42 17.18 -9.56
CA GLU A 31 -14.11 18.59 -9.39
C GLU A 31 -15.28 19.29 -8.72
N VAL A 32 -14.96 20.23 -7.84
CA VAL A 32 -15.92 21.15 -7.24
C VAL A 32 -15.70 22.50 -7.89
N GLU A 33 -16.70 22.92 -8.67
CA GLU A 33 -16.69 24.18 -9.40
C GLU A 33 -17.66 25.18 -8.76
N ASP A 34 -17.19 26.38 -8.44
CA ASP A 34 -18.02 27.50 -8.01
C ASP A 34 -17.67 28.79 -8.77
N ASP A 35 -18.22 29.93 -8.33
CA ASP A 35 -18.00 31.23 -8.98
C ASP A 35 -16.51 31.70 -8.92
N TYR A 36 -15.67 31.05 -8.10
CA TYR A 36 -14.28 31.42 -7.84
C TYR A 36 -13.25 30.45 -8.44
N GLY A 37 -13.67 29.26 -8.88
CA GLY A 37 -12.80 28.33 -9.59
C GLY A 37 -13.23 26.87 -9.47
N SER A 38 -12.33 25.98 -9.91
CA SER A 38 -12.50 24.53 -9.83
C SER A 38 -11.42 23.92 -8.93
N VAL A 39 -11.83 23.11 -7.96
CA VAL A 39 -10.94 22.40 -7.04
C VAL A 39 -11.06 20.89 -7.28
N PRO A 40 -9.97 20.19 -7.65
CA PRO A 40 -10.01 18.77 -7.88
C PRO A 40 -9.90 17.99 -6.56
N LEU A 41 -10.79 17.03 -6.38
CA LEU A 41 -10.94 16.23 -5.16
C LEU A 41 -11.04 14.74 -5.48
N VAL A 42 -10.79 13.93 -4.45
CA VAL A 42 -10.96 12.48 -4.47
C VAL A 42 -11.86 12.09 -3.32
N VAL A 43 -12.87 11.27 -3.57
CA VAL A 43 -13.64 10.59 -2.52
C VAL A 43 -13.27 9.12 -2.49
N ARG A 44 -13.01 8.60 -1.29
CA ARG A 44 -12.80 7.18 -1.02
C ARG A 44 -13.87 6.67 -0.07
N ARG A 45 -14.45 5.51 -0.40
CA ARG A 45 -15.40 4.79 0.45
C ARG A 45 -15.02 3.30 0.54
N PRO A 46 -15.39 2.62 1.65
CA PRO A 46 -15.22 1.19 1.77
C PRO A 46 -15.88 0.45 0.60
N PRO A 47 -15.33 -0.71 0.20
CA PRO A 47 -15.96 -1.58 -0.77
C PRO A 47 -17.20 -2.24 -0.15
N ASP A 48 -18.12 -2.74 -0.97
CA ASP A 48 -19.28 -3.51 -0.50
C ASP A 48 -18.85 -4.76 0.29
N MET A 49 -17.68 -5.30 -0.05
CA MET A 49 -17.07 -6.45 0.62
C MET A 49 -15.74 -6.04 1.23
N SER A 50 -15.61 -6.16 2.55
CA SER A 50 -14.31 -6.00 3.20
C SER A 50 -13.32 -7.05 2.71
N LEU A 51 -12.10 -6.60 2.38
CA LEU A 51 -10.99 -7.47 1.97
C LEU A 51 -10.05 -7.83 3.12
N PHE A 52 -10.20 -7.15 4.27
CA PHE A 52 -9.48 -7.42 5.52
C PHE A 52 -10.47 -7.56 6.69
N PRO A 53 -10.13 -8.32 7.75
CA PRO A 53 -11.04 -8.55 8.88
C PRO A 53 -11.31 -7.27 9.70
N ASP A 54 -10.37 -6.34 9.71
CA ASP A 54 -10.34 -5.14 10.56
C ASP A 54 -10.25 -3.84 9.73
N TYR A 55 -10.78 -3.84 8.51
CA TYR A 55 -10.77 -2.66 7.65
C TYR A 55 -11.43 -1.45 8.35
N ASP A 56 -10.63 -0.40 8.57
CA ASP A 56 -11.08 0.84 9.18
C ASP A 56 -10.62 2.05 8.35
N LEU A 57 -11.58 2.69 7.67
CA LEU A 57 -11.38 3.91 6.91
C LEU A 57 -10.80 5.06 7.79
N LEU A 58 -11.16 5.10 9.07
CA LEU A 58 -10.68 6.13 9.99
C LEU A 58 -9.18 5.97 10.26
N ARG A 59 -8.68 4.73 10.35
CA ARG A 59 -7.26 4.43 10.53
C ARG A 59 -6.44 5.11 9.43
N GLN A 60 -6.84 4.93 8.17
CA GLN A 60 -6.18 5.55 7.02
C GLN A 60 -6.20 7.09 7.09
N VAL A 61 -7.36 7.69 7.41
CA VAL A 61 -7.50 9.14 7.54
C VAL A 61 -6.61 9.70 8.65
N LEU A 62 -6.51 8.99 9.78
CA LEU A 62 -5.66 9.41 10.89
C LEU A 62 -4.18 9.36 10.50
N VAL A 63 -3.72 8.31 9.82
CA VAL A 63 -2.35 8.22 9.30
C VAL A 63 -2.02 9.42 8.41
N MET A 64 -2.83 9.69 7.37
CA MET A 64 -2.60 10.84 6.47
C MET A 64 -2.59 12.18 7.24
N LYS A 65 -3.49 12.36 8.22
CA LYS A 65 -3.51 13.56 9.07
C LYS A 65 -2.26 13.70 9.94
N ARG A 66 -1.68 12.61 10.43
CA ARG A 66 -0.42 12.66 11.19
C ARG A 66 0.77 12.98 10.31
N LEU A 67 0.75 12.52 9.06
CA LEU A 67 1.85 12.71 8.10
C LEU A 67 1.85 14.07 7.40
N ALA A 68 0.72 14.80 7.37
CA ALA A 68 0.63 16.10 6.68
C ALA A 68 1.67 17.15 7.13
N GLY A 69 2.27 16.99 8.31
CA GLY A 69 3.31 17.88 8.86
C GLY A 69 4.75 17.40 8.69
N THR A 70 5.00 16.22 8.10
CA THR A 70 6.34 15.61 8.05
C THR A 70 7.15 15.99 6.82
N GLY A 71 6.55 16.72 5.88
CA GLY A 71 7.14 17.03 4.57
C GLY A 71 6.89 15.96 3.51
N LEU A 72 6.37 14.78 3.89
CA LEU A 72 5.91 13.78 2.93
C LEU A 72 4.71 14.33 2.14
N PRO A 73 4.69 14.14 0.81
CA PRO A 73 3.59 14.61 -0.02
C PRO A 73 2.39 13.67 0.08
N VAL A 74 1.68 13.69 1.20
CA VAL A 74 0.43 12.92 1.39
C VAL A 74 -0.80 13.75 1.01
N PRO A 75 -1.89 13.11 0.53
CA PRO A 75 -3.15 13.82 0.35
C PRO A 75 -3.65 14.42 1.67
N THR A 76 -4.12 15.66 1.61
CA THR A 76 -4.79 16.35 2.70
C THR A 76 -6.26 15.98 2.71
N VAL A 77 -6.69 15.31 3.78
CA VAL A 77 -8.10 14.98 4.01
C VAL A 77 -8.89 16.26 4.36
N THR A 78 -9.81 16.63 3.48
CA THR A 78 -10.67 17.81 3.60
C THR A 78 -11.81 17.54 4.58
N TRP A 79 -12.49 16.39 4.48
CA TRP A 79 -13.47 15.95 5.49
C TRP A 79 -13.66 14.43 5.49
N LEU A 80 -14.25 13.93 6.57
CA LEU A 80 -14.59 12.52 6.80
C LEU A 80 -16.05 12.47 7.29
N GLU A 81 -16.86 11.64 6.64
CA GLU A 81 -18.24 11.35 7.02
C GLU A 81 -18.34 9.90 7.53
N ARG A 82 -18.96 9.73 8.69
CA ARG A 82 -19.03 8.46 9.44
C ARG A 82 -20.45 8.04 9.79
N GLY A 83 -21.42 8.95 9.69
CA GLY A 83 -22.77 8.74 10.16
C GLY A 83 -23.74 8.27 9.07
N ASP A 84 -25.02 8.37 9.41
CA ASP A 84 -26.11 8.26 8.45
C ASP A 84 -25.98 9.37 7.41
N ASN A 85 -25.63 8.98 6.20
CA ASN A 85 -25.29 9.90 5.13
C ASN A 85 -25.88 9.42 3.80
N PRO A 86 -26.07 10.32 2.81
CA PRO A 86 -26.75 9.96 1.57
C PRO A 86 -26.08 8.86 0.73
N LEU A 87 -24.79 8.54 0.97
CA LEU A 87 -24.08 7.48 0.26
C LEU A 87 -24.23 6.10 0.93
N GLY A 88 -24.85 6.02 2.12
CA GLY A 88 -25.12 4.78 2.83
C GLY A 88 -23.90 4.06 3.39
N SER A 89 -22.70 4.63 3.25
CA SER A 89 -21.45 4.11 3.81
C SER A 89 -20.52 5.25 4.24
N PRO A 90 -19.59 5.00 5.19
CA PRO A 90 -18.57 5.99 5.54
C PRO A 90 -17.74 6.38 4.32
N TYR A 91 -17.28 7.62 4.25
CA TYR A 91 -16.39 8.07 3.18
C TYR A 91 -15.54 9.25 3.65
N PHE A 92 -14.40 9.46 3.00
CA PHE A 92 -13.64 10.69 3.19
C PHE A 92 -13.32 11.33 1.84
N VAL A 93 -13.10 12.65 1.89
CA VAL A 93 -12.69 13.43 0.73
C VAL A 93 -11.35 14.09 1.01
N MET A 94 -10.47 14.06 0.02
CA MET A 94 -9.14 14.65 0.06
C MET A 94 -8.87 15.45 -1.21
N ASN A 95 -7.85 16.31 -1.19
CA ASN A 95 -7.39 16.95 -2.43
C ASN A 95 -6.84 15.92 -3.42
N ARG A 96 -7.05 16.15 -4.71
CA ARG A 96 -6.39 15.39 -5.77
C ARG A 96 -4.98 15.93 -5.95
N LEU A 97 -3.98 15.08 -5.74
CA LEU A 97 -2.59 15.38 -6.09
C LEU A 97 -2.38 15.13 -7.59
N GLU A 98 -1.54 15.95 -8.22
CA GLU A 98 -1.16 15.80 -9.62
C GLU A 98 0.03 14.83 -9.75
N GLY A 99 0.01 14.05 -10.84
CA GLY A 99 1.07 13.12 -11.20
C GLY A 99 0.55 11.83 -11.81
N ARG A 100 1.47 10.98 -12.25
CA ARG A 100 1.19 9.64 -12.81
C ARG A 100 1.87 8.58 -11.96
N ALA A 101 1.16 7.48 -11.70
CA ALA A 101 1.72 6.31 -11.06
C ALA A 101 1.99 5.20 -12.08
N PRO A 102 3.15 4.51 -12.01
CA PRO A 102 3.34 3.20 -12.64
C PRO A 102 2.18 2.23 -12.34
N SER A 103 1.97 1.25 -13.20
CA SER A 103 0.92 0.24 -13.01
C SER A 103 1.56 -1.11 -12.76
N ASP A 104 1.08 -1.87 -11.78
CA ASP A 104 1.54 -3.25 -11.58
C ASP A 104 0.87 -4.20 -12.59
N TYR A 105 -0.34 -3.85 -13.03
CA TYR A 105 -1.09 -4.59 -14.05
C TYR A 105 -1.78 -3.63 -15.05
N PRO A 106 -1.48 -3.71 -16.36
CA PRO A 106 -0.32 -4.41 -16.93
C PRO A 106 0.98 -3.89 -16.30
N SER A 107 2.00 -4.73 -16.26
CA SER A 107 3.30 -4.42 -15.64
C SER A 107 3.90 -3.11 -16.16
N TYR A 108 4.47 -2.32 -15.25
CA TYR A 108 5.18 -1.09 -15.60
C TYR A 108 6.47 -1.36 -16.40
N HIS A 109 6.91 -2.63 -16.48
CA HIS A 109 7.98 -3.07 -17.39
C HIS A 109 7.54 -3.26 -18.84
N THR A 110 6.24 -3.22 -19.13
CA THR A 110 5.70 -3.45 -20.48
C THR A 110 4.83 -2.31 -20.99
N ALA A 111 4.29 -1.46 -20.10
CA ALA A 111 3.47 -0.32 -20.49
C ALA A 111 3.52 0.83 -19.47
N GLY A 112 3.04 2.00 -19.90
CA GLY A 112 2.87 3.18 -19.04
C GLY A 112 4.13 4.02 -18.86
N ASN A 113 4.10 4.94 -17.90
CA ASN A 113 5.12 5.98 -17.72
C ASN A 113 6.51 5.43 -17.39
N TYR A 114 6.62 4.31 -16.69
CA TYR A 114 7.91 3.67 -16.39
C TYR A 114 8.53 3.03 -17.64
N PHE A 115 7.72 2.35 -18.44
CA PHE A 115 8.13 1.78 -19.73
C PHE A 115 8.57 2.86 -20.71
N GLU A 116 7.80 3.94 -20.81
CA GLU A 116 8.04 5.09 -21.71
C GLU A 116 9.27 5.93 -21.32
N ALA A 117 9.74 5.85 -20.07
CA ALA A 117 10.82 6.67 -19.56
C ALA A 117 12.20 6.30 -20.14
N THR A 118 13.17 7.21 -20.01
CA THR A 118 14.59 6.88 -20.24
C THR A 118 15.13 6.00 -19.09
N PRO A 119 16.28 5.34 -19.25
CA PRO A 119 16.93 4.63 -18.13
C PRO A 119 17.11 5.50 -16.89
N GLU A 120 17.47 6.77 -17.06
CA GLU A 120 17.65 7.74 -15.95
C GLU A 120 16.31 8.10 -15.29
N GLY A 121 15.23 8.20 -16.07
CA GLY A 121 13.88 8.44 -15.56
C GLY A 121 13.37 7.26 -14.72
N ARG A 122 13.60 6.03 -15.18
CA ARG A 122 13.31 4.80 -14.42
C ARG A 122 14.08 4.75 -13.10
N ALA A 123 15.39 4.96 -13.15
CA ALA A 123 16.22 5.04 -11.95
C ALA A 123 15.71 6.11 -10.98
N ARG A 124 15.30 7.28 -11.49
CA ARG A 124 14.75 8.35 -10.66
C ARG A 124 13.44 7.96 -9.98
N MET A 125 12.52 7.30 -10.68
CA MET A 125 11.29 6.79 -10.06
C MET A 125 11.60 5.75 -8.98
N TRP A 126 12.47 4.79 -9.29
CA TRP A 126 12.88 3.74 -8.36
C TRP A 126 13.51 4.32 -7.09
N TRP A 127 14.50 5.19 -7.23
CA TRP A 127 15.15 5.84 -6.10
C TRP A 127 14.20 6.75 -5.33
N GLY A 128 13.26 7.44 -6.00
CA GLY A 128 12.20 8.18 -5.35
C GLY A 128 11.32 7.32 -4.45
N CYS A 129 11.01 6.09 -4.88
CA CYS A 129 10.29 5.10 -4.06
C CYS A 129 11.11 4.67 -2.84
N VAL A 130 12.38 4.30 -3.04
CA VAL A 130 13.27 3.88 -1.95
C VAL A 130 13.54 5.00 -0.95
N ASP A 131 13.75 6.23 -1.42
CA ASP A 131 13.91 7.42 -0.58
C ASP A 131 12.64 7.69 0.24
N THR A 132 11.46 7.54 -0.38
CA THR A 132 10.17 7.68 0.32
C THR A 132 10.02 6.65 1.43
N ILE A 133 10.32 5.38 1.16
CA ILE A 133 10.30 4.31 2.17
C ILE A 133 11.29 4.64 3.30
N ALA A 134 12.52 5.02 2.95
CA ALA A 134 13.56 5.38 3.91
C ALA A 134 13.16 6.57 4.80
N GLU A 135 12.50 7.58 4.24
CA GLU A 135 11.97 8.74 4.97
C GLU A 135 10.85 8.34 5.93
N ILE A 136 9.87 7.56 5.45
CA ILE A 136 8.77 7.06 6.28
C ILE A 136 9.30 6.26 7.46
N ASN A 137 10.22 5.33 7.22
CA ASN A 137 10.71 4.46 8.30
C ASN A 137 11.51 5.24 9.35
N GLN A 138 12.10 6.40 9.00
CA GLN A 138 12.84 7.28 9.91
C GLN A 138 11.96 8.23 10.74
N LEU A 139 10.65 8.29 10.48
CA LEU A 139 9.75 9.12 11.28
C LEU A 139 9.62 8.59 12.72
N ASP A 140 9.59 9.53 13.68
CA ASP A 140 9.22 9.22 15.05
C ASP A 140 7.70 8.99 15.15
N TRP A 141 7.30 7.73 14.98
CA TRP A 141 5.91 7.32 15.02
C TRP A 141 5.23 7.61 16.37
N ARG A 142 6.00 7.67 17.47
CA ARG A 142 5.47 8.03 18.80
C ARG A 142 5.17 9.52 18.89
N ALA A 143 6.08 10.37 18.41
CA ALA A 143 5.84 11.81 18.32
C ALA A 143 4.63 12.11 17.41
N LEU A 144 4.42 11.30 16.38
CA LEU A 144 3.26 11.37 15.49
C LEU A 144 1.97 10.75 16.09
N ARG A 145 2.05 10.09 17.25
CA ARG A 145 0.94 9.39 17.92
C ARG A 145 0.29 8.33 17.03
N LEU A 146 1.13 7.47 16.45
CA LEU A 146 0.73 6.35 15.58
C LEU A 146 0.64 5.02 16.33
N ASP A 147 0.58 5.04 17.68
CA ASP A 147 0.49 3.85 18.52
C ASP A 147 -0.72 2.94 18.21
N PHE A 148 -1.78 3.51 17.63
CA PHE A 148 -2.99 2.77 17.19
C PHE A 148 -2.75 1.83 15.99
N LEU A 149 -1.56 1.87 15.40
CA LEU A 149 -1.12 0.96 14.34
C LEU A 149 -0.48 -0.33 14.89
N ALA A 150 -0.25 -0.42 16.20
CA ALA A 150 0.10 -1.68 16.85
C ALA A 150 -1.13 -2.58 17.01
N PHE A 151 -0.89 -3.89 17.17
CA PHE A 151 -1.93 -4.88 17.40
C PHE A 151 -1.69 -5.63 18.72
N PRO A 152 -1.80 -4.98 19.89
CA PRO A 152 -1.47 -5.59 21.18
C PRO A 152 -2.32 -6.83 21.52
N GLN A 153 -3.52 -6.96 20.93
CA GLN A 153 -4.34 -8.17 21.06
C GLN A 153 -3.72 -9.40 20.37
N HIS A 154 -2.72 -9.20 19.52
CA HIS A 154 -2.00 -10.22 18.78
C HIS A 154 -0.60 -10.49 19.35
N GLY A 155 -0.23 -9.97 20.52
CA GLY A 155 1.03 -10.28 21.20
C GLY A 155 1.81 -9.06 21.67
N ASP A 156 2.96 -9.31 22.29
CA ASP A 156 3.72 -8.24 22.98
C ASP A 156 4.70 -7.52 22.02
N GLY A 157 5.38 -8.27 21.14
CA GLY A 157 6.35 -7.73 20.17
C GLY A 157 5.74 -7.51 18.78
N VAL A 158 6.17 -6.47 18.04
CA VAL A 158 5.55 -6.11 16.74
C VAL A 158 5.64 -7.21 15.68
N ILE A 159 6.71 -8.01 15.67
CA ILE A 159 6.85 -9.16 14.76
C ILE A 159 5.86 -10.27 15.14
N GLU A 160 5.70 -10.56 16.43
CA GLU A 160 4.68 -11.51 16.90
C GLU A 160 3.26 -11.03 16.57
N GLN A 161 2.98 -9.75 16.78
CA GLN A 161 1.71 -9.13 16.43
C GLN A 161 1.38 -9.30 14.94
N GLY A 162 2.35 -9.01 14.07
CA GLY A 162 2.20 -9.20 12.63
C GLY A 162 1.89 -10.65 12.25
N VAL A 163 2.66 -11.62 12.76
CA VAL A 163 2.47 -13.05 12.44
C VAL A 163 1.12 -13.57 12.97
N ASN A 164 0.73 -13.19 14.18
CA ASN A 164 -0.55 -13.60 14.77
C ASN A 164 -1.74 -12.95 14.05
N TYR A 165 -1.62 -11.69 13.63
CA TYR A 165 -2.61 -11.05 12.75
C TYR A 165 -2.72 -11.78 11.41
N LEU A 166 -1.59 -12.06 10.77
CA LEU A 166 -1.52 -12.74 9.48
C LEU A 166 -2.26 -14.08 9.51
N GLU A 167 -2.02 -14.91 10.54
CA GLU A 167 -2.74 -16.17 10.73
C GLU A 167 -4.26 -15.97 10.89
N ALA A 168 -4.67 -15.03 11.76
CA ALA A 168 -6.08 -14.75 11.99
C ALA A 168 -6.79 -14.24 10.72
N ALA A 169 -6.14 -13.35 9.97
CA ALA A 169 -6.68 -12.75 8.75
C ALA A 169 -6.76 -13.76 7.60
N LEU A 170 -5.79 -14.68 7.46
CA LEU A 170 -5.85 -15.76 6.48
C LEU A 170 -7.02 -16.72 6.78
N ASN A 171 -7.19 -17.14 8.03
CA ASN A 171 -8.31 -17.99 8.43
C ASN A 171 -9.67 -17.32 8.15
N TRP A 172 -9.77 -16.02 8.44
CA TRP A 172 -10.95 -15.23 8.14
C TRP A 172 -11.21 -15.11 6.63
N ALA A 173 -10.15 -14.89 5.83
CA ALA A 173 -10.27 -14.72 4.39
C ALA A 173 -10.78 -15.99 3.69
N CYS A 174 -10.30 -17.15 4.14
CA CYS A 174 -10.65 -18.46 3.62
C CYS A 174 -11.93 -19.07 4.23
N GLU A 175 -12.54 -18.41 5.22
CA GLU A 175 -13.69 -18.92 5.98
C GLU A 175 -13.43 -20.32 6.59
N GLY A 176 -12.19 -20.57 7.00
CA GLY A 176 -11.71 -21.87 7.43
C GLY A 176 -10.20 -21.98 7.23
N ASP A 177 -9.73 -23.19 6.91
CA ASP A 177 -8.30 -23.47 6.82
C ASP A 177 -7.67 -22.88 5.54
N PRO A 178 -6.62 -22.06 5.65
CA PRO A 178 -5.87 -21.56 4.51
C PRO A 178 -5.17 -22.70 3.75
N PRO A 179 -4.85 -22.49 2.46
CA PRO A 179 -4.01 -23.41 1.70
C PRO A 179 -2.69 -23.73 2.41
N GLU A 180 -2.16 -24.94 2.18
CA GLU A 180 -0.94 -25.45 2.85
C GLU A 180 0.23 -24.48 2.77
N THR A 181 0.47 -23.86 1.61
CA THR A 181 1.56 -22.91 1.40
C THR A 181 1.51 -21.74 2.39
N TYR A 182 0.33 -21.19 2.68
CA TYR A 182 0.17 -20.10 3.64
C TYR A 182 0.28 -20.57 5.09
N ARG A 183 -0.18 -21.78 5.41
CA ARG A 183 0.04 -22.37 6.74
C ARG A 183 1.52 -22.64 7.00
N ARG A 184 2.27 -23.13 6.01
CA ARG A 184 3.74 -23.28 6.06
C ARG A 184 4.43 -21.93 6.25
N ALA A 185 4.00 -20.89 5.53
CA ALA A 185 4.52 -19.54 5.69
C ALA A 185 4.35 -19.03 7.13
N VAL A 186 3.13 -19.09 7.68
CA VAL A 186 2.85 -18.68 9.07
C VAL A 186 3.68 -19.48 10.07
N ALA A 187 3.77 -20.80 9.90
CA ALA A 187 4.57 -21.64 10.78
C ALA A 187 6.07 -21.26 10.75
N HIS A 188 6.63 -21.06 9.55
CA HIS A 188 8.01 -20.62 9.39
C HIS A 188 8.26 -19.26 10.04
N LEU A 189 7.40 -18.27 9.76
CA LEU A 189 7.50 -16.92 10.35
C LEU A 189 7.40 -16.95 11.88
N ARG A 190 6.58 -17.84 12.43
CA ARG A 190 6.41 -18.03 13.89
C ARG A 190 7.65 -18.66 14.54
N GLU A 191 8.28 -19.62 13.87
CA GLU A 191 9.48 -20.31 14.34
C GLU A 191 10.72 -19.42 14.26
N HIS A 192 10.82 -18.59 13.22
CA HIS A 192 11.98 -17.73 12.94
C HIS A 192 11.76 -16.26 13.35
N ARG A 193 10.88 -16.02 14.34
CA ARG A 193 10.65 -14.67 14.87
C ARG A 193 11.95 -14.05 15.36
N TYR A 194 12.10 -12.76 15.10
CA TYR A 194 13.23 -11.96 15.53
C TYR A 194 12.73 -10.69 16.24
N GLU A 195 13.62 -10.08 17.03
CA GLU A 195 13.36 -8.77 17.61
C GLU A 195 14.01 -7.72 16.71
N PRO A 196 13.23 -6.78 16.12
CA PRO A 196 13.80 -5.77 15.24
C PRO A 196 14.63 -4.75 16.04
N GLU A 197 15.77 -4.31 15.49
CA GLU A 197 16.63 -3.31 16.14
C GLU A 197 15.89 -1.98 16.41
N ARG A 198 14.88 -1.67 15.58
CA ARG A 198 14.00 -0.53 15.73
C ARG A 198 12.60 -0.86 15.22
N ILE A 199 11.60 -0.24 15.84
CA ILE A 199 10.22 -0.27 15.37
C ILE A 199 9.95 1.01 14.58
N SER A 200 9.46 0.88 13.36
CA SER A 200 9.10 2.00 12.49
C SER A 200 7.63 1.99 12.11
N LEU A 201 7.15 3.14 11.65
CA LEU A 201 5.99 3.16 10.76
C LEU A 201 6.37 2.43 9.47
N CYS A 202 5.59 1.41 9.14
CA CYS A 202 5.60 0.76 7.83
C CYS A 202 4.41 1.30 7.03
N TRP A 203 4.67 1.77 5.82
CA TRP A 203 3.64 2.23 4.89
C TRP A 203 2.67 1.09 4.56
N GLY A 204 3.17 -0.14 4.46
CA GLY A 204 2.38 -1.32 4.16
C GLY A 204 2.35 -1.56 2.65
N ASP A 205 1.55 -0.81 1.90
CA ASP A 205 1.48 -0.98 0.44
C ASP A 205 2.57 -0.17 -0.30
N ALA A 206 3.83 -0.42 0.10
CA ALA A 206 4.99 0.38 -0.24
C ALA A 206 5.55 0.07 -1.63
N ARG A 207 4.99 0.71 -2.66
CA ARG A 207 5.33 0.43 -4.06
C ARG A 207 5.18 1.63 -4.98
N MET A 208 5.85 1.58 -6.13
CA MET A 208 5.82 2.65 -7.12
C MET A 208 4.40 2.95 -7.65
N SER A 209 3.53 1.94 -7.75
CA SER A 209 2.15 2.14 -8.24
C SER A 209 1.25 2.93 -7.28
N ASN A 210 1.71 3.15 -6.03
CA ASN A 210 1.08 4.04 -5.06
C ASN A 210 1.84 5.37 -4.88
N ILE A 211 2.80 5.66 -5.77
CA ILE A 211 3.49 6.95 -5.83
C ILE A 211 3.08 7.72 -7.08
N LEU A 212 2.70 8.98 -6.91
CA LEU A 212 2.48 9.91 -8.02
C LEU A 212 3.79 10.60 -8.36
N TYR A 213 4.17 10.58 -9.64
CA TYR A 213 5.35 11.26 -10.16
C TYR A 213 4.96 12.41 -11.09
N ASP A 214 5.72 13.51 -11.07
CA ASP A 214 5.61 14.59 -12.07
C ASP A 214 6.31 14.23 -13.40
N GLU A 215 6.31 15.18 -14.35
CA GLU A 215 6.94 15.02 -15.67
C GLU A 215 8.47 14.84 -15.60
N ASP A 216 9.10 15.30 -14.51
CA ASP A 216 10.52 15.12 -14.22
C ASP A 216 10.79 13.89 -13.34
N PHE A 217 9.78 13.04 -13.16
CA PHE A 217 9.78 11.84 -12.32
C PHE A 217 10.11 12.10 -10.84
N ARG A 218 9.76 13.27 -10.30
CA ARG A 218 9.86 13.54 -8.86
C ARG A 218 8.59 13.10 -8.14
N VAL A 219 8.74 12.62 -6.91
CA VAL A 219 7.63 12.21 -6.05
C VAL A 219 6.74 13.41 -5.72
N ARG A 220 5.44 13.30 -6.01
CA ARG A 220 4.39 14.31 -5.77
C ARG A 220 3.27 13.82 -4.88
N GLY A 221 3.19 12.52 -4.63
CA GLY A 221 2.11 11.92 -3.86
C GLY A 221 2.49 10.55 -3.34
N VAL A 222 2.27 10.31 -2.04
CA VAL A 222 2.35 8.98 -1.41
C VAL A 222 0.95 8.56 -1.00
N LEU A 223 0.42 7.58 -1.71
CA LEU A 223 -0.97 7.16 -1.62
C LEU A 223 -1.12 5.90 -0.75
N ASP A 224 -2.35 5.44 -0.63
CA ASP A 224 -2.76 4.18 -0.01
C ASP A 224 -2.10 3.79 1.34
N TRP A 225 -2.75 4.17 2.43
CA TRP A 225 -2.26 3.97 3.80
C TRP A 225 -3.15 2.98 4.58
N GLU A 226 -3.93 2.16 3.89
CA GLU A 226 -4.95 1.30 4.49
C GLU A 226 -4.38 0.14 5.33
N ILE A 227 -3.22 -0.37 4.94
CA ILE A 227 -2.51 -1.46 5.63
C ILE A 227 -1.24 -0.97 6.36
N ALA A 228 -1.16 0.34 6.63
CA ALA A 228 -0.07 0.89 7.44
C ALA A 228 -0.08 0.26 8.84
N HIS A 229 1.11 -0.07 9.34
CA HIS A 229 1.28 -0.77 10.62
C HIS A 229 2.61 -0.38 11.29
N LEU A 230 2.83 -0.84 12.52
CA LEU A 230 4.16 -0.77 13.16
C LEU A 230 4.88 -2.10 12.96
N GLY A 231 6.13 -2.03 12.49
CA GLY A 231 6.91 -3.22 12.13
C GLY A 231 8.40 -2.94 12.05
N ALA A 232 9.13 -3.85 11.40
CA ALA A 232 10.52 -3.65 11.06
C ALA A 232 10.65 -2.71 9.85
N PRO A 233 11.67 -1.83 9.79
CA PRO A 233 11.86 -0.93 8.65
C PRO A 233 11.97 -1.65 7.30
N GLU A 234 12.64 -2.79 7.29
CA GLU A 234 12.86 -3.59 6.08
C GLU A 234 11.59 -4.26 5.53
N SER A 235 10.46 -4.21 6.25
CA SER A 235 9.16 -4.73 5.78
C SER A 235 8.67 -4.02 4.51
N ASP A 236 8.76 -2.69 4.45
CA ASP A 236 8.32 -1.94 3.26
C ASP A 236 9.26 -2.18 2.06
N LEU A 237 10.57 -2.37 2.32
CA LEU A 237 11.54 -2.69 1.28
C LEU A 237 11.29 -4.09 0.70
N ALA A 238 10.99 -5.07 1.56
CA ALA A 238 10.57 -6.41 1.16
C ALA A 238 9.31 -6.36 0.29
N TRP A 239 8.30 -5.58 0.69
CA TRP A 239 7.06 -5.41 -0.07
C TRP A 239 7.33 -4.87 -1.49
N MET A 240 8.13 -3.81 -1.59
CA MET A 240 8.51 -3.21 -2.88
C MET A 240 9.19 -4.24 -3.80
N LEU A 241 10.19 -4.96 -3.29
CA LEU A 241 10.97 -5.93 -4.07
C LEU A 241 10.14 -7.16 -4.45
N PHE A 242 9.25 -7.62 -3.56
CA PHE A 242 8.34 -8.71 -3.86
C PHE A 242 7.37 -8.34 -4.99
N LEU A 243 6.78 -7.15 -4.95
CA LEU A 243 5.86 -6.72 -6.00
C LEU A 243 6.54 -6.42 -7.33
N ASP A 244 7.77 -5.89 -7.30
CA ASP A 244 8.59 -5.78 -8.51
C ASP A 244 8.84 -7.16 -9.13
N TRP A 245 9.27 -8.15 -8.34
CA TRP A 245 9.43 -9.53 -8.79
C TRP A 245 8.12 -10.11 -9.37
N ALA A 246 6.99 -9.86 -8.69
CA ALA A 246 5.68 -10.37 -9.09
C ALA A 246 5.20 -9.80 -10.43
N CYS A 247 5.44 -8.52 -10.71
CA CYS A 247 5.06 -7.90 -11.98
C CYS A 247 6.18 -7.91 -13.04
N SER A 248 7.35 -8.48 -12.75
CA SER A 248 8.48 -8.62 -13.68
C SER A 248 8.78 -10.10 -13.98
N GLU A 249 9.71 -10.70 -13.24
CA GLU A 249 10.23 -12.06 -13.42
C GLU A 249 9.12 -13.10 -13.43
N TYR A 250 8.17 -13.02 -12.49
CA TYR A 250 7.07 -13.97 -12.39
C TYR A 250 6.16 -13.96 -13.64
N GLU A 251 5.91 -12.78 -14.22
CA GLU A 251 5.16 -12.60 -15.48
C GLU A 251 6.03 -12.82 -16.74
N GLY A 252 7.31 -13.17 -16.58
CA GLY A 252 8.24 -13.40 -17.68
C GLY A 252 8.70 -12.11 -18.37
N HIS A 253 8.68 -10.97 -17.66
CA HIS A 253 9.16 -9.68 -18.16
C HIS A 253 10.56 -9.39 -17.61
N ALA A 254 11.52 -9.12 -18.50
CA ALA A 254 12.84 -8.68 -18.07
C ALA A 254 12.77 -7.25 -17.50
N PRO A 255 13.48 -6.95 -16.40
CA PRO A 255 13.62 -5.58 -15.92
C PRO A 255 14.15 -4.64 -17.02
N LEU A 256 13.54 -3.46 -17.14
CA LEU A 256 13.93 -2.49 -18.16
C LEU A 256 15.29 -1.86 -17.81
N PRO A 257 16.14 -1.53 -18.81
CA PRO A 257 17.43 -0.87 -18.56
C PRO A 257 17.28 0.40 -17.72
N GLY A 258 18.09 0.53 -16.66
CA GLY A 258 17.98 1.63 -15.70
C GLY A 258 17.09 1.32 -14.48
N THR A 259 16.45 0.15 -14.44
CA THR A 259 15.88 -0.40 -13.20
C THR A 259 17.04 -0.90 -12.34
N PRO A 260 17.23 -0.38 -11.11
CA PRO A 260 18.28 -0.85 -10.21
C PRO A 260 18.09 -2.31 -9.81
N SER A 261 19.20 -2.99 -9.53
CA SER A 261 19.15 -4.37 -9.03
C SER A 261 18.63 -4.43 -7.60
N ARG A 262 18.23 -5.63 -7.18
CA ARG A 262 17.88 -5.92 -5.79
C ARG A 262 19.02 -5.54 -4.83
N GLU A 263 20.25 -5.90 -5.15
CA GLU A 263 21.44 -5.63 -4.32
C GLU A 263 21.76 -4.13 -4.28
N GLU A 264 21.67 -3.43 -5.41
CA GLU A 264 21.83 -1.98 -5.46
C GLU A 264 20.77 -1.28 -4.59
N THR A 265 19.53 -1.78 -4.65
CA THR A 265 18.40 -1.25 -3.89
C THR A 265 18.59 -1.40 -2.39
N VAL A 266 18.93 -2.61 -1.93
CA VAL A 266 19.22 -2.87 -0.52
C VAL A 266 20.40 -2.02 -0.05
N SER A 267 21.52 -2.02 -0.78
CA SER A 267 22.70 -1.24 -0.40
C SER A 267 22.43 0.26 -0.33
N TYR A 268 21.60 0.79 -1.23
CA TYR A 268 21.21 2.20 -1.21
C TYR A 268 20.35 2.52 0.01
N TYR A 269 19.33 1.69 0.30
CA TYR A 269 18.46 1.85 1.47
C TYR A 269 19.26 1.84 2.78
N GLU A 270 20.19 0.89 2.93
CA GLU A 270 21.06 0.80 4.12
C GLU A 270 21.91 2.06 4.30
N LYS A 271 22.53 2.55 3.22
CA LYS A 271 23.31 3.81 3.25
C LYS A 271 22.45 5.02 3.62
N ARG A 272 21.20 5.07 3.13
CA ARG A 272 20.28 6.20 3.33
C ARG A 272 19.69 6.26 4.73
N THR A 273 19.55 5.10 5.39
CA THR A 273 18.89 4.95 6.69
C THR A 273 19.84 4.67 7.85
N GLY A 274 21.05 4.16 7.57
CA GLY A 274 21.96 3.59 8.56
C GLY A 274 21.45 2.28 9.18
N HIS A 275 20.35 1.71 8.68
CA HIS A 275 19.78 0.44 9.12
C HIS A 275 20.31 -0.69 8.25
N GLU A 276 20.89 -1.73 8.86
CA GLU A 276 21.34 -2.93 8.14
C GLU A 276 20.14 -3.86 7.90
N VAL A 277 19.95 -4.28 6.65
CA VAL A 277 18.83 -5.13 6.24
C VAL A 277 19.22 -6.59 6.46
N ARG A 278 18.63 -7.23 7.48
CA ARG A 278 19.03 -8.59 7.92
C ARG A 278 17.97 -9.65 7.68
N HIS A 279 16.69 -9.28 7.70
CA HIS A 279 15.58 -10.25 7.65
C HIS A 279 14.70 -10.04 6.42
N LEU A 280 15.30 -9.66 5.29
CA LEU A 280 14.55 -9.35 4.06
C LEU A 280 13.72 -10.54 3.56
N GLU A 281 14.27 -11.75 3.54
CA GLU A 281 13.54 -12.96 3.11
C GLU A 281 12.34 -13.27 4.02
N TYR A 282 12.53 -13.13 5.35
CA TYR A 282 11.43 -13.25 6.32
C TYR A 282 10.32 -12.25 6.00
N GLN A 283 10.68 -11.00 5.76
CA GLN A 283 9.73 -9.93 5.47
C GLN A 283 9.06 -10.09 4.10
N GLU A 284 9.70 -10.75 3.14
CA GLU A 284 9.08 -11.09 1.85
C GLU A 284 8.07 -12.22 1.96
N ILE A 285 8.36 -13.27 2.74
CA ILE A 285 7.38 -14.31 3.05
C ILE A 285 6.15 -13.67 3.73
N PHE A 286 6.39 -12.77 4.69
CA PHE A 286 5.33 -12.00 5.35
C PHE A 286 4.53 -11.16 4.34
N SER A 287 5.20 -10.43 3.44
CA SER A 287 4.56 -9.58 2.42
C SER A 287 3.70 -10.40 1.46
N ALA A 288 4.22 -11.53 0.95
CA ALA A 288 3.49 -12.42 0.06
C ALA A 288 2.25 -13.04 0.73
N ALA A 289 2.37 -13.42 2.00
CA ALA A 289 1.24 -13.93 2.77
C ALA A 289 0.22 -12.82 3.13
N LEU A 290 0.68 -11.60 3.45
CA LEU A 290 -0.18 -10.47 3.77
C LEU A 290 -1.01 -10.05 2.54
N LEU A 291 -0.39 -9.96 1.37
CA LEU A 291 -1.07 -9.63 0.13
C LEU A 291 -2.04 -10.73 -0.34
N SER A 292 -1.81 -12.00 0.05
CA SER A 292 -2.72 -13.07 -0.32
C SER A 292 -4.07 -12.99 0.39
N ILE A 293 -4.16 -12.35 1.56
CA ILE A 293 -5.42 -12.19 2.31
C ILE A 293 -6.54 -11.59 1.45
N PRO A 294 -6.41 -10.37 0.88
CA PRO A 294 -7.46 -9.77 0.06
C PRO A 294 -7.74 -10.60 -1.20
N LEU A 295 -6.72 -11.23 -1.79
CA LEU A 295 -6.85 -12.03 -3.01
C LEU A 295 -7.59 -13.35 -2.78
N LEU A 296 -7.28 -14.06 -1.69
CA LEU A 296 -8.02 -15.24 -1.23
C LEU A 296 -9.46 -14.85 -0.90
N ARG A 297 -9.66 -13.74 -0.19
CA ARG A 297 -11.00 -13.24 0.15
C ARG A 297 -11.85 -12.99 -1.10
N MET A 298 -11.28 -12.36 -2.12
CA MET A 298 -11.93 -12.17 -3.42
C MET A 298 -12.25 -13.50 -4.09
N THR A 299 -11.32 -14.45 -4.11
CA THR A 299 -11.50 -15.78 -4.74
C THR A 299 -12.66 -16.57 -4.11
N HIS A 300 -12.85 -16.47 -2.80
CA HIS A 300 -13.94 -17.16 -2.10
C HIS A 300 -15.31 -16.50 -2.30
N ARG A 301 -15.35 -15.21 -2.62
CA ARG A 301 -16.59 -14.41 -2.65
C ARG A 301 -17.03 -14.00 -4.06
N VAL A 302 -16.11 -14.00 -5.03
CA VAL A 302 -16.37 -13.67 -6.43
C VAL A 302 -16.07 -14.90 -7.28
N ARG A 303 -16.96 -15.23 -8.22
CA ARG A 303 -16.65 -16.23 -9.25
C ARG A 303 -15.64 -15.64 -10.22
N LEU A 304 -14.37 -15.90 -9.98
CA LEU A 304 -13.31 -15.63 -10.94
C LEU A 304 -13.33 -16.67 -12.07
N PRO A 305 -12.82 -16.34 -13.26
CA PRO A 305 -12.58 -17.32 -14.31
C PRO A 305 -11.73 -18.50 -13.78
N PRO A 306 -12.02 -19.76 -14.17
CA PRO A 306 -11.33 -20.94 -13.62
C PRO A 306 -9.80 -20.94 -13.82
N ASP A 307 -9.32 -20.20 -14.81
CA ASP A 307 -7.93 -20.04 -15.22
C ASP A 307 -7.22 -18.85 -14.54
N MET A 308 -7.96 -17.98 -13.84
CA MET A 308 -7.41 -16.80 -13.19
C MET A 308 -6.87 -17.13 -11.79
N ASN A 309 -5.57 -17.39 -11.67
CA ASN A 309 -4.92 -17.58 -10.38
C ASN A 309 -4.35 -16.24 -9.85
N ILE A 310 -5.21 -15.46 -9.20
CA ILE A 310 -4.81 -14.14 -8.66
C ILE A 310 -3.85 -14.23 -7.46
N THR A 311 -3.69 -15.42 -6.86
CA THR A 311 -2.75 -15.65 -5.76
C THR A 311 -1.44 -16.32 -6.20
N GLY A 312 -1.30 -16.65 -7.49
CA GLY A 312 -0.23 -17.52 -7.98
C GLY A 312 1.17 -17.02 -7.64
N PHE A 313 1.40 -15.72 -7.80
CA PHE A 313 2.69 -15.09 -7.49
C PHE A 313 2.98 -15.08 -5.98
N CYS A 314 1.96 -14.94 -5.12
CA CYS A 314 2.13 -15.03 -3.67
C CYS A 314 2.56 -16.46 -3.27
N THR A 315 1.85 -17.47 -3.78
CA THR A 315 2.17 -18.89 -3.54
C THR A 315 3.58 -19.22 -4.04
N ALA A 316 3.91 -18.84 -5.28
CA ALA A 316 5.21 -19.12 -5.89
C ALA A 316 6.37 -18.47 -5.12
N ARG A 317 6.21 -17.22 -4.64
CA ARG A 317 7.26 -16.57 -3.87
C ARG A 317 7.49 -17.25 -2.53
N ILE A 318 6.42 -17.60 -1.82
CA ILE A 318 6.52 -18.31 -0.54
C ILE A 318 7.23 -19.65 -0.73
N GLU A 319 6.84 -20.43 -1.74
CA GLU A 319 7.46 -21.74 -2.02
C GLU A 319 8.94 -21.61 -2.41
N GLN A 320 9.27 -20.59 -3.20
CA GLN A 320 10.67 -20.29 -3.56
C GLN A 320 11.53 -20.00 -2.33
N LEU A 321 11.02 -19.23 -1.37
CA LEU A 321 11.77 -18.81 -0.17
C LEU A 321 11.80 -19.85 0.94
N LEU A 322 10.79 -20.73 1.03
CA LEU A 322 10.75 -21.81 2.03
C LEU A 322 11.54 -23.06 1.60
N GLY A 323 11.72 -23.28 0.30
CA GLY A 323 12.23 -24.55 -0.26
C GLY A 323 11.28 -25.73 -0.04
#